data_AF-A0A4R1I3Y2-F1
#
_entry.id   AF-A0A4R1I3Y2-F1
#
_cell.length_a   1.000
_cell.length_b   1.000
_cell.length_c   1.000
_cell.angle_alpha   90.00
_cell.angle_beta   90.00
_cell.angle_gamma   90.00
#
_symmetry.space_group_name_H-M   'P 1'
#
loop_
_entity.id
_entity.type
_entity.pdbx_description
1 polymer ?
#
loop_
_entity_poly.entity_id
_entity_poly.type
_entity_poly.pdbx_seq_one_letter_code
_entity_poly.pdbx_strand_id
1 'polypeptide(L)'
;MSRSSKTAAARPPTVAAMTSPALLIGTAAAPHAALVRAAAHAPLDAPTPCGSWDLHALLAHLLHWTPMLADAGRGDPVTPPDETADPVVGDWPDLLNAARDRLAGTWSNPAAWDGTVSLGGPEPLPAPMIGGMVLGEIVLHGWDLGRALDLEPHWPEDVLAAALGAVEGMAPQGREMGVFGPEVPVGDDATTLDRIVAVSGRDPGWSAR
;
A
#
# COMPACT_ATOMS: atom_id res chain seq x y z
N MET A 1 57.17 6.95 38.47
CA MET A 1 55.99 7.59 37.84
C MET A 1 55.84 6.99 36.44
N SER A 2 54.98 5.98 36.26
CA SER A 2 54.75 5.34 34.96
C SER A 2 53.30 5.58 34.57
N ARG A 3 53.05 6.26 33.44
CA ARG A 3 51.71 6.51 32.90
C ARG A 3 51.47 5.52 31.76
N SER A 4 50.55 4.58 31.97
CA SER A 4 50.02 3.75 30.90
C SER A 4 48.86 4.48 30.22
N SER A 5 49.05 4.88 28.96
CA SER A 5 47.98 5.33 28.09
C SER A 5 47.13 4.13 27.67
N LYS A 6 45.86 4.13 28.08
CA LYS A 6 44.85 3.17 27.65
C LYS A 6 44.15 3.74 26.43
N THR A 7 44.44 3.19 25.26
CA THR A 7 43.75 3.50 24.01
C THR A 7 42.30 3.03 24.12
N ALA A 8 41.34 3.95 24.02
CA ALA A 8 39.92 3.62 23.95
C ALA A 8 39.60 3.14 22.53
N ALA A 9 39.11 1.91 22.39
CA ALA A 9 38.57 1.40 21.14
C ALA A 9 37.26 2.13 20.81
N ALA A 10 37.16 2.67 19.60
CA ALA A 10 35.93 3.27 19.08
C ALA A 10 34.84 2.20 18.91
N ARG A 11 33.61 2.51 19.34
CA ARG A 11 32.42 1.67 19.07
C ARG A 11 32.11 1.69 17.57
N PRO A 12 31.71 0.55 16.98
CA PRO A 12 31.19 0.54 15.61
C PRO A 12 29.88 1.35 15.53
N PRO A 13 29.54 1.93 14.36
CA PRO A 13 28.29 2.64 14.17
C PRO A 13 27.11 1.69 14.36
N THR A 14 26.08 2.16 15.08
CA THR A 14 24.83 1.44 15.26
C THR A 14 24.13 1.36 13.90
N VAL A 15 23.93 0.15 13.36
CA VAL A 15 22.97 -0.06 12.27
C VAL A 15 21.61 0.36 12.80
N ALA A 16 20.99 1.39 12.22
CA ALA A 16 19.61 1.74 12.53
C ALA A 16 18.78 0.46 12.32
N ALA A 17 18.11 -0.02 13.37
CA ALA A 17 17.23 -1.17 13.25
C ALA A 17 16.18 -0.82 12.20
N MET A 18 16.19 -1.51 11.06
CA MET A 18 15.12 -1.38 10.08
C MET A 18 13.83 -1.79 10.75
N THR A 19 12.87 -0.87 10.86
CA THR A 19 11.55 -1.17 11.39
C THR A 19 10.95 -2.30 10.55
N SER A 20 10.49 -3.36 11.22
CA SER A 20 9.84 -4.47 10.52
C SER A 20 8.64 -3.94 9.74
N PRO A 21 8.51 -4.26 8.44
CA PRO A 21 7.35 -3.85 7.63
C PRO A 21 6.00 -4.22 8.25
N ALA A 22 5.92 -5.33 8.99
CA ALA A 22 4.73 -5.71 9.73
C ALA A 22 4.27 -4.62 10.71
N LEU A 23 5.20 -3.95 11.41
CA LEU A 23 4.86 -2.90 12.37
C LEU A 23 4.33 -1.62 11.70
N LEU A 24 4.51 -1.48 10.38
CA LEU A 24 4.11 -0.29 9.62
C LEU A 24 2.69 -0.41 9.04
N ILE A 25 2.17 -1.63 8.87
CA ILE A 25 0.88 -1.90 8.21
C ILE A 25 -0.28 -1.17 8.87
N GLY A 26 -0.40 -1.26 10.20
CA GLY A 26 -1.48 -0.58 10.94
C GLY A 26 -1.44 0.93 10.74
N THR A 27 -0.24 1.52 10.78
CA THR A 27 0.00 2.95 10.53
C THR A 27 -0.31 3.33 9.09
N ALA A 28 0.07 2.50 8.12
CA ALA A 28 -0.21 2.71 6.70
C ALA A 28 -1.73 2.75 6.42
N ALA A 29 -2.50 1.85 7.05
CA ALA A 29 -3.93 1.75 6.82
C ALA A 29 -4.76 2.86 7.51
N ALA A 30 -4.19 3.56 8.50
CA ALA A 30 -4.93 4.48 9.37
C ALA A 30 -5.71 5.59 8.62
N PRO A 31 -5.17 6.25 7.56
CA PRO A 31 -5.90 7.30 6.85
C PRO A 31 -7.17 6.82 6.13
N HIS A 32 -7.24 5.54 5.76
CA HIS A 32 -8.29 5.01 4.87
C HIS A 32 -9.69 5.15 5.46
N ALA A 33 -9.85 5.02 6.78
CA ALA A 33 -11.16 5.14 7.40
C ALA A 33 -11.80 6.51 7.15
N ALA A 34 -11.01 7.59 7.10
CA ALA A 34 -11.50 8.92 6.76
C ALA A 34 -11.82 9.04 5.26
N LEU A 35 -10.96 8.49 4.40
CA LEU A 35 -11.15 8.48 2.95
C LEU A 35 -12.42 7.72 2.54
N VAL A 36 -12.66 6.54 3.12
CA VAL A 36 -13.86 5.73 2.87
C VAL A 36 -15.13 6.46 3.29
N ARG A 37 -15.11 7.15 4.45
CA ARG A 37 -16.24 7.98 4.88
C ARG A 37 -16.51 9.16 3.95
N ALA A 38 -15.47 9.79 3.42
CA ALA A 38 -15.63 10.88 2.45
C ALA A 38 -16.14 10.35 1.10
N ALA A 39 -15.61 9.22 0.62
CA ALA A 39 -16.04 8.56 -0.61
C ALA A 39 -17.52 8.15 -0.59
N ALA A 40 -18.08 7.79 0.58
CA ALA A 40 -19.50 7.51 0.75
C ALA A 40 -20.43 8.70 0.40
N HIS A 41 -19.88 9.90 0.28
CA HIS A 41 -20.62 11.13 -0.05
C HIS A 41 -20.17 11.78 -1.36
N ALA A 42 -19.28 11.12 -2.12
CA ALA A 42 -18.73 11.64 -3.38
C ALA A 42 -19.45 11.05 -4.61
N PRO A 43 -19.43 11.74 -5.76
CA PRO A 43 -19.90 11.18 -7.02
C PRO A 43 -19.04 9.97 -7.41
N LEU A 44 -19.69 8.82 -7.62
CA LEU A 44 -18.99 7.57 -7.97
C LEU A 44 -18.37 7.61 -9.37
N ASP A 45 -18.82 8.50 -10.24
CA ASP A 45 -18.25 8.75 -11.58
C ASP A 45 -17.10 9.78 -11.56
N ALA A 46 -16.69 10.27 -10.38
CA ALA A 46 -15.56 11.19 -10.26
C ALA A 46 -14.26 10.54 -10.77
N PRO A 47 -13.42 11.27 -11.54
CA PRO A 47 -12.18 10.73 -12.06
C PRO A 47 -11.19 10.46 -10.92
N THR A 48 -10.32 9.48 -11.11
CA THR A 48 -9.20 9.18 -10.20
C THR A 48 -7.86 9.29 -10.92
N PRO A 49 -6.73 9.39 -10.19
CA PRO A 49 -5.40 9.26 -10.79
C PRO A 49 -5.07 7.85 -11.29
N CYS A 50 -5.87 6.84 -10.94
CA CYS A 50 -5.63 5.44 -11.28
C CYS A 50 -6.07 5.12 -12.71
N GLY A 51 -5.31 5.62 -13.69
CA GLY A 51 -5.52 5.31 -15.11
C GLY A 51 -6.90 5.74 -15.60
N SER A 52 -7.70 4.78 -16.07
CA SER A 52 -9.06 5.04 -16.58
C SER A 52 -10.16 4.81 -15.55
N TRP A 53 -9.82 4.67 -14.26
CA TRP A 53 -10.80 4.38 -13.22
C TRP A 53 -11.48 5.66 -12.73
N ASP A 54 -12.81 5.59 -12.63
CA ASP A 54 -13.58 6.48 -11.78
C ASP A 54 -13.57 5.97 -10.32
N LEU A 55 -14.19 6.74 -9.43
CA LEU A 55 -14.26 6.41 -8.01
C LEU A 55 -14.97 5.07 -7.76
N HIS A 56 -16.00 4.73 -8.55
CA HIS A 56 -16.67 3.44 -8.50
C HIS A 56 -15.70 2.29 -8.75
N ALA A 57 -14.96 2.33 -9.86
CA ALA A 57 -14.00 1.29 -10.23
C ALA A 57 -12.89 1.15 -9.17
N LEU A 58 -12.39 2.26 -8.63
CA LEU A 58 -11.40 2.24 -7.55
C LEU A 58 -11.96 1.60 -6.26
N LEU A 59 -13.18 1.95 -5.86
CA LEU A 59 -13.82 1.35 -4.69
C LEU A 59 -14.13 -0.13 -4.89
N ALA A 60 -14.57 -0.52 -6.09
CA ALA A 60 -14.81 -1.92 -6.44
C ALA A 60 -13.51 -2.75 -6.36
N HIS A 61 -12.40 -2.21 -6.88
CA HIS A 61 -11.08 -2.82 -6.74
C HIS A 61 -10.71 -3.02 -5.27
N LEU A 62 -10.87 -1.99 -4.43
CA LEU A 62 -10.54 -2.08 -3.01
C LEU A 62 -11.44 -3.08 -2.26
N LEU A 63 -12.73 -3.11 -2.57
CA LEU A 63 -13.69 -4.08 -2.00
C LEU A 63 -13.36 -5.51 -2.39
N HIS A 64 -12.69 -5.72 -3.53
CA HIS A 64 -12.20 -7.02 -3.95
C HIS A 64 -10.86 -7.39 -3.31
N TRP A 65 -9.83 -6.56 -3.48
CA TRP A 65 -8.45 -6.90 -3.12
C TRP A 65 -8.21 -6.86 -1.61
N THR A 66 -8.83 -5.93 -0.89
CA THR A 66 -8.61 -5.78 0.56
C THR A 66 -8.94 -7.06 1.34
N PRO A 67 -10.14 -7.68 1.21
CA PRO A 67 -10.42 -8.94 1.90
C PRO A 67 -9.57 -10.09 1.37
N MET A 68 -9.33 -10.18 0.05
CA MET A 68 -8.53 -11.25 -0.55
C MET A 68 -7.10 -11.28 0.01
N LEU A 69 -6.44 -10.11 0.09
CA LEU A 69 -5.09 -9.99 0.64
C LEU A 69 -5.07 -10.27 2.16
N ALA A 70 -6.15 -9.95 2.87
CA ALA A 70 -6.28 -10.32 4.28
C ALA A 70 -6.40 -11.84 4.46
N ASP A 71 -7.15 -12.53 3.61
CA ASP A 71 -7.34 -13.97 3.65
C ASP A 71 -6.04 -14.70 3.28
N ALA A 72 -5.36 -14.24 2.22
CA ALA A 72 -4.07 -14.78 1.78
C ALA A 72 -3.01 -14.72 2.90
N GLY A 73 -2.91 -13.59 3.61
CA GLY A 73 -1.97 -13.44 4.73
C GLY A 73 -2.26 -14.33 5.94
N ARG A 74 -3.50 -14.83 6.07
CA ARG A 74 -3.87 -15.84 7.09
C ARG A 74 -3.67 -17.28 6.61
N GLY A 75 -3.36 -17.48 5.34
CA GLY A 75 -3.35 -18.78 4.70
C GLY A 75 -4.75 -19.36 4.47
N ASP A 76 -5.78 -18.52 4.53
CA ASP A 76 -7.16 -18.93 4.24
C ASP A 76 -7.37 -19.07 2.71
N PRO A 77 -8.31 -19.92 2.26
CA PRO A 77 -8.70 -19.95 0.85
C PRO A 77 -9.21 -18.58 0.39
N VAL A 78 -8.61 -18.06 -0.69
CA VAL A 78 -9.10 -16.82 -1.30
C VAL A 78 -10.25 -17.12 -2.26
N THR A 79 -11.20 -16.19 -2.33
CA THR A 79 -12.35 -16.28 -3.24
C THR A 79 -12.12 -15.35 -4.43
N PRO A 80 -12.21 -15.85 -5.68
CA PRO A 80 -12.13 -14.99 -6.86
C PRO A 80 -13.30 -13.98 -6.89
N PRO A 81 -13.15 -12.83 -7.55
CA PRO A 81 -14.22 -11.85 -7.65
C PRO A 81 -15.42 -12.44 -8.40
N ASP A 82 -16.62 -12.10 -7.96
CA ASP A 82 -17.81 -12.24 -8.80
C ASP A 82 -17.87 -11.04 -9.76
N GLU A 83 -17.43 -11.26 -10.99
CA GLU A 83 -17.42 -10.21 -12.04
C GLU A 83 -18.82 -9.72 -12.44
N THR A 84 -19.88 -10.39 -11.97
CA THR A 84 -21.27 -10.02 -12.29
C THR A 84 -21.95 -9.17 -11.23
N ALA A 85 -21.36 -9.08 -10.03
CA ALA A 85 -21.90 -8.33 -8.92
C ALA A 85 -21.25 -6.94 -8.83
N ASP A 86 -22.06 -5.90 -8.61
CA ASP A 86 -21.55 -4.58 -8.22
C ASP A 86 -21.28 -4.57 -6.71
N PRO A 87 -20.01 -4.46 -6.27
CA PRO A 87 -19.70 -4.44 -4.84
C PRO A 87 -19.99 -3.08 -4.18
N VAL A 88 -20.15 -1.99 -4.95
CA VAL A 88 -20.30 -0.62 -4.44
C VAL A 88 -21.78 -0.29 -4.21
N VAL A 89 -22.49 -1.18 -3.53
CA VAL A 89 -23.92 -1.06 -3.21
C VAL A 89 -24.18 -1.32 -1.73
N GLY A 90 -25.27 -0.77 -1.20
CA GLY A 90 -25.63 -0.94 0.21
C GLY A 90 -24.56 -0.41 1.16
N ASP A 91 -24.19 -1.20 2.16
CA ASP A 91 -23.27 -0.83 3.24
C ASP A 91 -21.79 -1.04 2.88
N TRP A 92 -21.42 -0.81 1.61
CA TRP A 92 -20.05 -0.97 1.14
C TRP A 92 -18.99 -0.22 1.98
N PRO A 93 -19.25 0.99 2.56
CA PRO A 93 -18.24 1.66 3.38
C PRO A 93 -17.88 0.85 4.64
N ASP A 94 -18.87 0.22 5.26
CA ASP A 94 -18.66 -0.62 6.45
C ASP A 94 -17.96 -1.93 6.08
N LEU A 95 -18.31 -2.51 4.93
CA LEU A 95 -17.64 -3.71 4.40
C LEU A 95 -16.15 -3.43 4.11
N LEU A 96 -15.85 -2.31 3.45
CA LEU A 96 -14.47 -1.92 3.13
C LEU A 96 -13.67 -1.59 4.40
N ASN A 97 -14.25 -0.87 5.35
CA ASN A 97 -13.59 -0.59 6.64
C ASN A 97 -13.29 -1.87 7.42
N ALA A 98 -14.25 -2.80 7.49
CA ALA A 98 -14.04 -4.09 8.14
C ALA A 98 -12.97 -4.95 7.43
N ALA A 99 -12.95 -4.94 6.09
CA ALA A 99 -11.89 -5.59 5.33
C ALA A 99 -10.52 -4.95 5.59
N ARG A 100 -10.44 -3.62 5.65
CA ARG A 100 -9.21 -2.86 5.97
C ARG A 100 -8.70 -3.16 7.37
N ASP A 101 -9.58 -3.29 8.37
CA ASP A 101 -9.23 -3.73 9.71
C ASP A 101 -8.65 -5.16 9.72
N ARG A 102 -9.28 -6.09 8.99
CA ARG A 102 -8.78 -7.47 8.86
C ARG A 102 -7.43 -7.53 8.14
N LEU A 103 -7.26 -6.77 7.06
CA LEU A 103 -6.01 -6.67 6.32
C LEU A 103 -4.90 -6.15 7.23
N ALA A 104 -5.17 -5.03 7.91
CA ALA A 104 -4.21 -4.42 8.82
C ALA A 104 -3.84 -5.38 9.97
N GLY A 105 -4.83 -6.03 10.58
CA GLY A 105 -4.59 -7.00 11.66
C GLY A 105 -3.77 -8.21 11.22
N THR A 106 -4.03 -8.73 10.00
CA THR A 106 -3.32 -9.87 9.44
C THR A 106 -1.85 -9.53 9.20
N TRP A 107 -1.58 -8.48 8.43
CA TRP A 107 -0.23 -8.15 7.99
C TRP A 107 0.58 -7.40 9.06
N SER A 108 -0.06 -6.96 10.15
CA SER A 108 0.66 -6.49 11.35
C SER A 108 1.28 -7.63 12.17
N ASN A 109 0.91 -8.88 11.92
CA ASN A 109 1.55 -10.03 12.53
C ASN A 109 2.84 -10.40 11.77
N PRO A 110 4.03 -10.36 12.40
CA PRO A 110 5.27 -10.76 11.74
C PRO A 110 5.24 -12.16 11.12
N ALA A 111 4.48 -13.10 11.70
CA ALA A 111 4.38 -14.46 11.18
C ALA A 111 3.67 -14.53 9.80
N ALA A 112 2.85 -13.52 9.44
CA ALA A 112 2.22 -13.44 8.12
C ALA A 112 3.22 -13.12 7.00
N TRP A 113 4.46 -12.74 7.35
CA TRP A 113 5.54 -12.43 6.41
C TRP A 113 6.48 -13.62 6.17
N ASP A 114 6.26 -14.76 6.83
CA ASP A 114 7.10 -15.94 6.67
C ASP A 114 6.53 -16.91 5.62
N GLY A 115 7.41 -17.55 4.84
CA GLY A 115 7.03 -18.60 3.90
C GLY A 115 6.35 -18.09 2.62
N THR A 116 5.27 -18.75 2.21
CA THR A 116 4.53 -18.45 0.99
C THR A 116 3.02 -18.39 1.25
N VAL A 117 2.31 -17.61 0.45
CA VAL A 117 0.85 -17.44 0.49
C VAL A 117 0.25 -17.64 -0.90
N SER A 118 -1.02 -18.05 -0.98
CA SER A 118 -1.73 -18.20 -2.25
C SER A 118 -2.68 -17.03 -2.50
N LEU A 119 -2.66 -16.49 -3.72
CA LEU A 119 -3.66 -15.55 -4.23
C LEU A 119 -4.68 -16.24 -5.17
N GLY A 120 -4.85 -17.57 -5.03
CA GLY A 120 -5.78 -18.35 -5.87
C GLY A 120 -5.20 -18.74 -7.24
N GLY A 121 -3.96 -18.33 -7.52
CA GLY A 121 -3.18 -18.80 -8.66
C GLY A 121 -2.62 -20.23 -8.46
N PRO A 122 -2.00 -20.80 -9.51
CA PRO A 122 -1.52 -22.18 -9.48
C PRO A 122 -0.34 -22.39 -8.52
N GLU A 123 0.49 -21.36 -8.29
CA GLU A 123 1.67 -21.44 -7.44
C GLU A 123 1.59 -20.38 -6.33
N PRO A 124 1.99 -20.73 -5.08
CA PRO A 124 2.06 -19.78 -3.99
C PRO A 124 3.24 -18.81 -4.17
N LEU A 125 3.09 -17.60 -3.67
CA LEU A 125 4.07 -16.51 -3.78
C LEU A 125 4.74 -16.24 -2.44
N PRO A 126 5.98 -15.72 -2.40
CA PRO A 126 6.65 -15.37 -1.15
C PRO A 126 5.82 -14.39 -0.32
N ALA A 127 5.59 -14.71 0.96
CA ALA A 127 4.81 -13.87 1.85
C ALA A 127 5.36 -12.42 1.97
N PRO A 128 6.70 -12.17 2.01
CA PRO A 128 7.23 -10.81 2.01
C PRO A 128 6.89 -10.00 0.76
N MET A 129 6.79 -10.66 -0.40
CA MET A 129 6.39 -10.01 -1.65
C MET A 129 4.94 -9.52 -1.54
N ILE A 130 4.04 -10.36 -1.02
CA ILE A 130 2.63 -9.99 -0.85
C ILE A 130 2.46 -8.95 0.26
N GLY A 131 3.23 -9.02 1.34
CA GLY A 131 3.24 -7.96 2.36
C GLY A 131 3.71 -6.61 1.81
N GLY A 132 4.70 -6.62 0.90
CA GLY A 132 5.10 -5.43 0.15
C GLY A 132 3.99 -4.92 -0.77
N MET A 133 3.30 -5.82 -1.48
CA MET A 133 2.12 -5.48 -2.28
C MET A 133 1.04 -4.80 -1.43
N VAL A 134 0.75 -5.32 -0.23
CA VAL A 134 -0.21 -4.72 0.71
C VAL A 134 0.17 -3.28 1.08
N LEU A 135 1.45 -3.00 1.33
CA LEU A 135 1.91 -1.62 1.58
C LEU A 135 1.69 -0.73 0.35
N GLY A 136 2.01 -1.22 -0.84
CA GLY A 136 1.77 -0.51 -2.10
C GLY A 136 0.29 -0.21 -2.34
N GLU A 137 -0.58 -1.21 -2.20
CA GLU A 137 -2.04 -1.09 -2.35
C GLU A 137 -2.60 -0.03 -1.39
N ILE A 138 -2.22 -0.08 -0.11
CA ILE A 138 -2.66 0.89 0.89
C ILE A 138 -2.19 2.30 0.51
N VAL A 139 -0.90 2.51 0.25
CA VAL A 139 -0.38 3.88 0.06
C VAL A 139 -0.84 4.46 -1.29
N LEU A 140 -0.73 3.72 -2.39
CA LEU A 140 -1.11 4.21 -3.72
C LEU A 140 -2.61 4.47 -3.83
N HIS A 141 -3.46 3.53 -3.43
CA HIS A 141 -4.90 3.73 -3.53
C HIS A 141 -5.47 4.64 -2.43
N GLY A 142 -4.80 4.72 -1.28
CA GLY A 142 -5.07 5.79 -0.31
C GLY A 142 -4.79 7.17 -0.90
N TRP A 143 -3.70 7.32 -1.66
CA TRP A 143 -3.40 8.56 -2.38
C TRP A 143 -4.40 8.82 -3.51
N ASP A 144 -4.76 7.80 -4.30
CA ASP A 144 -5.76 7.90 -5.36
C ASP A 144 -7.11 8.40 -4.83
N LEU A 145 -7.59 7.82 -3.72
CA LEU A 145 -8.79 8.28 -3.01
C LEU A 145 -8.64 9.70 -2.49
N GLY A 146 -7.50 10.03 -1.87
CA GLY A 146 -7.23 11.37 -1.39
C GLY A 146 -7.38 12.40 -2.51
N ARG A 147 -6.74 12.15 -3.65
CA ARG A 147 -6.81 13.02 -4.82
C ARG A 147 -8.21 13.15 -5.40
N ALA A 148 -8.93 12.04 -5.59
CA ALA A 148 -10.30 12.06 -6.12
C ALA A 148 -11.28 12.83 -5.21
N LEU A 149 -10.98 12.91 -3.90
CA LEU A 149 -11.83 13.53 -2.88
C LEU A 149 -11.35 14.92 -2.43
N ASP A 150 -10.30 15.45 -3.04
CA ASP A 150 -9.62 16.69 -2.61
C ASP A 150 -9.16 16.66 -1.13
N LEU A 151 -8.63 15.51 -0.69
CA LEU A 151 -8.10 15.25 0.64
C LEU A 151 -6.62 14.87 0.57
N GLU A 152 -5.83 15.34 1.54
CA GLU A 152 -4.41 15.01 1.64
C GLU A 152 -4.17 13.99 2.77
N PRO A 153 -4.16 12.68 2.50
CA PRO A 153 -3.73 11.70 3.49
C PRO A 153 -2.24 11.83 3.76
N HIS A 154 -1.85 11.63 5.01
CA HIS A 154 -0.45 11.69 5.45
C HIS A 154 -0.01 10.35 6.03
N TRP A 155 1.19 9.94 5.68
CA TRP A 155 1.87 8.77 6.23
C TRP A 155 3.22 9.18 6.82
N PRO A 156 3.66 8.54 7.92
CA PRO A 156 5.01 8.72 8.43
C PRO A 156 6.09 8.26 7.43
N GLU A 157 7.29 8.84 7.53
CA GLU A 157 8.39 8.60 6.59
C GLU A 157 8.83 7.14 6.53
N ASP A 158 8.74 6.39 7.64
CA ASP A 158 9.10 4.97 7.65
C ASP A 158 8.11 4.11 6.84
N VAL A 159 6.81 4.44 6.89
CA VAL A 159 5.79 3.85 6.01
C VAL A 159 6.09 4.18 4.56
N LEU A 160 6.38 5.45 4.25
CA LEU A 160 6.67 5.88 2.88
C LEU A 160 7.94 5.22 2.34
N ALA A 161 9.01 5.14 3.12
CA ALA A 161 10.25 4.47 2.70
C ALA A 161 10.03 2.97 2.43
N ALA A 162 9.24 2.29 3.26
CA ALA A 162 8.90 0.88 3.05
C ALA A 162 8.02 0.67 1.81
N ALA A 163 7.02 1.53 1.61
CA ALA A 163 6.15 1.51 0.44
C ALA A 163 6.92 1.81 -0.85
N LEU A 164 7.87 2.76 -0.83
CA LEU A 164 8.72 3.06 -1.98
C LEU A 164 9.53 1.83 -2.39
N GLY A 165 10.23 1.18 -1.46
CA GLY A 165 11.00 -0.03 -1.78
C GLY A 165 10.12 -1.17 -2.33
N ALA A 166 8.90 -1.32 -1.82
CA ALA A 166 7.95 -2.31 -2.34
C ALA A 166 7.48 -1.96 -3.76
N VAL A 167 7.08 -0.71 -4.00
CA VAL A 167 6.59 -0.23 -5.30
C VAL A 167 7.70 -0.29 -6.35
N GLU A 168 8.92 0.15 -6.04
CA GLU A 168 10.09 0.01 -6.92
C GLU A 168 10.39 -1.45 -7.27
N GLY A 169 10.32 -2.35 -6.29
CA GLY A 169 10.53 -3.79 -6.50
C GLY A 169 9.50 -4.44 -7.41
N MET A 170 8.23 -3.99 -7.34
CA MET A 170 7.14 -4.48 -8.18
C MET A 170 7.09 -3.81 -9.56
N ALA A 171 7.64 -2.61 -9.71
CA ALA A 171 7.42 -1.77 -10.87
C ALA A 171 7.79 -2.38 -12.23
N PRO A 172 8.90 -3.14 -12.39
CA PRO A 172 9.22 -3.79 -13.66
C PRO A 172 8.10 -4.72 -14.14
N GLN A 173 7.70 -5.67 -13.29
CA GLN A 173 6.63 -6.62 -13.60
C GLN A 173 5.26 -5.93 -13.67
N GLY A 174 5.01 -4.94 -12.81
CA GLY A 174 3.79 -4.16 -12.82
C GLY A 174 3.55 -3.44 -14.15
N ARG A 175 4.61 -2.93 -14.78
CA ARG A 175 4.55 -2.34 -16.13
C ARG A 175 4.32 -3.37 -17.22
N GLU A 176 4.96 -4.54 -17.14
CA GLU A 176 4.71 -5.65 -18.09
C GLU A 176 3.27 -6.13 -18.06
N MET A 177 2.64 -6.15 -16.87
CA MET A 177 1.24 -6.53 -16.67
C MET A 177 0.26 -5.39 -16.95
N GLY A 178 0.75 -4.16 -17.20
CA GLY A 178 -0.10 -2.98 -17.44
C GLY A 178 -0.80 -2.44 -16.18
N VAL A 179 -0.45 -2.90 -14.98
CA VAL A 179 -1.00 -2.38 -13.72
C VAL A 179 -0.31 -1.08 -13.29
N PHE A 180 0.96 -0.89 -13.69
CA PHE A 180 1.68 0.38 -13.56
C PHE A 180 1.91 1.00 -14.94
N GLY A 181 1.88 2.34 -14.99
CA GLY A 181 2.24 3.11 -16.17
C GLY A 181 3.74 3.32 -16.32
N PRO A 182 4.18 3.99 -17.41
CA PRO A 182 5.54 4.51 -17.51
C PRO A 182 5.83 5.44 -16.33
N GLU A 183 7.01 5.30 -15.73
CA GLU A 183 7.43 6.14 -14.61
C GLU A 183 7.43 7.62 -14.99
N VAL A 184 6.89 8.46 -14.10
CA VAL A 184 6.83 9.90 -14.29
C VAL A 184 8.10 10.55 -13.73
N PRO A 185 8.85 11.36 -14.51
CA PRO A 185 10.02 12.04 -13.98
C PRO A 185 9.65 13.05 -12.89
N VAL A 186 10.35 13.00 -11.76
CA VAL A 186 10.22 13.96 -10.66
C VAL A 186 11.58 14.58 -10.32
N GLY A 187 11.57 15.78 -9.72
CA GLY A 187 12.79 16.49 -9.32
C GLY A 187 13.51 15.83 -8.13
N ASP A 188 14.78 16.20 -7.93
CA ASP A 188 15.57 15.70 -6.79
C ASP A 188 14.98 16.06 -5.43
N ASP A 189 14.20 17.15 -5.38
CA ASP A 189 13.49 17.68 -4.22
C ASP A 189 12.08 17.09 -4.02
N ALA A 190 11.63 16.18 -4.90
CA ALA A 190 10.35 15.49 -4.78
C ALA A 190 10.25 14.71 -3.46
N THR A 191 9.07 14.75 -2.84
CA THR A 191 8.83 14.02 -1.59
C THR A 191 8.87 12.51 -1.80
N THR A 192 9.03 11.73 -0.72
CA THR A 192 8.98 10.26 -0.82
C THR A 192 7.64 9.79 -1.39
N LEU A 193 6.53 10.45 -1.04
CA LEU A 193 5.21 10.16 -1.60
C LEU A 193 5.14 10.44 -3.11
N ASP A 194 5.66 11.59 -3.56
CA ASP A 194 5.70 11.91 -4.99
C ASP A 194 6.49 10.86 -5.79
N ARG A 195 7.60 10.37 -5.23
CA ARG A 195 8.40 9.30 -5.84
C ARG A 195 7.64 7.98 -5.92
N ILE A 196 6.93 7.57 -4.86
CA ILE A 196 6.09 6.36 -4.86
C ILE A 196 5.04 6.44 -5.99
N VAL A 197 4.34 7.56 -6.05
CA VAL A 197 3.30 7.84 -7.05
C VAL A 197 3.90 7.80 -8.46
N ALA A 198 5.02 8.50 -8.66
CA ALA A 198 5.74 8.58 -9.93
C ALA A 198 6.23 7.22 -10.45
N VAL A 199 6.78 6.37 -9.59
CA VAL A 199 7.25 5.02 -9.96
C VAL A 199 6.10 4.14 -10.47
N SER A 200 4.89 4.33 -9.93
CA SER A 200 3.68 3.63 -10.40
C SER A 200 3.16 4.14 -11.75
N GLY A 201 3.70 5.25 -12.25
CA GLY A 201 3.29 5.92 -13.48
C GLY A 201 2.12 6.90 -13.33
N ARG A 202 1.75 7.23 -12.09
CA ARG A 202 0.80 8.30 -11.77
C ARG A 202 1.54 9.65 -11.73
N ASP A 203 0.84 10.73 -12.08
CA ASP A 203 1.35 12.10 -11.97
C ASP A 203 1.17 12.63 -10.54
N PRO A 204 2.24 12.94 -9.78
CA PRO A 204 2.11 13.52 -8.44
C PRO A 204 1.38 14.87 -8.42
N GLY A 205 1.38 15.60 -9.54
CA GLY A 205 0.65 16.86 -9.73
C GLY A 205 -0.81 16.69 -10.17
N TRP A 206 -1.35 15.46 -10.18
CA TRP A 206 -2.70 15.18 -10.65
C TRP A 206 -3.75 16.00 -9.89
N SER A 207 -4.77 16.48 -10.62
CA SER A 207 -5.96 17.11 -10.05
C SER A 207 -7.20 16.73 -10.86
N ALA A 208 -8.33 16.53 -10.18
CA ALA A 208 -9.64 16.35 -10.79
C ALA A 208 -10.10 17.70 -11.37
N ARG A 209 -9.67 18.05 -12.58
CA ARG A 209 -10.14 19.23 -13.30
C ARG A 209 -11.25 18.89 -14.28
#